data_AF-W4PB84-F1
#
_entry.id   AF-W4PB84-F1
#
_cell.length_a   1.000
_cell.length_b   1.000
_cell.length_c   1.000
_cell.angle_alpha   90.00
_cell.angle_beta   90.00
_cell.angle_gamma   90.00
#
_symmetry.space_group_name_H-M   'P 1'
#
loop_
_entity.id
_entity.type
_entity.pdbx_description
1 polymer ?
#
loop_
_entity_poly.entity_id
_entity_poly.type
_entity_poly.pdbx_seq_one_letter_code
_entity_poly.pdbx_strand_id
1 'polypeptide(L)'
;MATGHKTNKKMKRIFALTALLTAVIGSAMGQTKIRTAEELMAIGTDKEALSGSYILMNDLTLDGWMPIGRMDKDGETGFSGTFDGNGRTITLNSFYPETDNRSVGLFGVVDGKGEIKNLRVAGKPTYTDGQKFLYIAV
;
A
#
# COMPACT_ATOMS: atom_id res chain seq x y z
N MET A 1 2.82 -43.91 3.01
CA MET A 1 4.01 -43.10 3.32
C MET A 1 4.08 -41.95 2.32
N ALA A 2 4.35 -40.74 2.80
CA ALA A 2 3.98 -39.47 2.16
C ALA A 2 4.76 -39.14 0.87
N THR A 3 4.02 -38.82 -0.18
CA THR A 3 4.52 -38.10 -1.37
C THR A 3 4.71 -36.63 -1.02
N GLY A 4 5.96 -36.23 -0.81
CA GLY A 4 6.35 -34.83 -0.60
C GLY A 4 6.18 -34.02 -1.89
N HIS A 5 5.13 -33.21 -1.94
CA HIS A 5 4.98 -32.15 -2.93
C HIS A 5 6.05 -31.08 -2.65
N LYS A 6 7.20 -31.16 -3.32
CA LYS A 6 8.15 -30.05 -3.42
C LYS A 6 7.51 -28.96 -4.28
N THR A 7 6.73 -28.09 -3.65
CA THR A 7 6.25 -26.88 -4.28
C THR A 7 7.47 -26.01 -4.61
N ASN A 8 7.71 -25.80 -5.91
CA ASN A 8 8.83 -25.02 -6.41
C ASN A 8 8.77 -23.58 -5.90
N LYS A 9 9.72 -23.22 -5.02
CA LYS A 9 10.02 -21.89 -4.45
C LYS A 9 10.18 -20.75 -5.49
N LYS A 10 10.14 -21.07 -6.79
CA LYS A 10 10.18 -20.11 -7.91
C LYS A 10 8.86 -19.37 -8.15
N MET A 11 7.72 -19.81 -7.60
CA MET A 11 6.43 -19.11 -7.70
C MET A 11 6.22 -18.00 -6.63
N LYS A 12 7.28 -17.28 -6.22
CA LYS A 12 7.16 -16.12 -5.32
C LYS A 12 7.71 -14.81 -5.90
N ARG A 13 8.08 -14.80 -7.20
CA ARG A 13 8.75 -13.64 -7.85
C ARG A 13 8.16 -13.24 -9.19
N ILE A 14 6.90 -13.60 -9.45
CA ILE A 14 6.18 -13.19 -10.67
C ILE A 14 4.85 -12.58 -10.24
N PHE A 15 4.92 -11.44 -9.57
CA PHE A 15 3.88 -10.43 -9.73
C PHE A 15 4.52 -9.34 -10.58
N ALA A 16 4.52 -9.54 -11.90
CA ALA A 16 4.71 -8.45 -12.82
C ALA A 16 3.48 -7.54 -12.67
N LEU A 17 3.50 -6.70 -11.63
CA LEU A 17 2.49 -5.70 -11.35
C LEU A 17 2.75 -4.53 -12.29
N THR A 18 2.55 -4.75 -13.58
CA THR A 18 2.51 -3.66 -14.55
C THR A 18 1.14 -3.00 -14.41
N ALA A 19 0.97 -2.24 -13.32
CA ALA A 19 -0.18 -1.35 -13.16
C ALA A 19 -0.02 -0.21 -14.16
N LEU A 20 -0.56 -0.39 -15.36
CA LEU A 20 -0.64 0.69 -16.34
C LEU A 20 -1.71 1.66 -15.84
N LEU A 21 -1.30 2.66 -15.04
CA LEU A 21 -2.17 3.73 -14.61
C LEU A 21 -2.52 4.58 -15.84
N THR A 22 -3.61 4.26 -16.53
CA THR A 22 -4.22 5.17 -17.49
C THR A 22 -4.93 6.25 -16.68
N ALA A 23 -4.19 7.30 -16.35
CA ALA A 23 -4.71 8.45 -15.65
C ALA A 23 -5.86 9.08 -16.48
N VAL A 24 -7.11 8.81 -16.11
CA VAL A 24 -8.23 9.69 -16.50
C VAL A 24 -8.05 10.96 -15.68
N ILE A 25 -7.43 11.95 -16.30
CA ILE A 25 -7.28 13.30 -15.79
C ILE A 25 -8.69 13.90 -15.73
N GLY A 26 -9.35 13.78 -14.57
CA GLY A 26 -10.62 14.42 -14.30
C GLY A 26 -10.42 15.48 -13.24
N SER A 27 -10.20 16.72 -13.68
CA SER A 27 -9.93 17.97 -12.93
C SER A 27 -10.83 18.15 -11.69
N ALA A 28 -10.32 18.71 -10.59
CA ALA A 28 -10.08 20.15 -10.45
C ALA A 28 -8.68 20.60 -9.93
N MET A 29 -7.76 19.68 -9.58
CA MET A 29 -6.47 20.03 -8.94
C MET A 29 -5.22 19.28 -9.47
N GLY A 30 -5.33 18.47 -10.53
CA GLY A 30 -4.19 17.70 -11.07
C GLY A 30 -3.84 16.41 -10.32
N GLN A 31 -4.72 15.92 -9.44
CA GLN A 31 -4.52 14.70 -8.66
C GLN A 31 -5.01 13.44 -9.40
N THR A 32 -4.30 12.33 -9.22
CA THR A 32 -4.69 11.00 -9.67
C THR A 32 -5.81 10.45 -8.78
N LYS A 33 -6.91 10.01 -9.39
CA LYS A 33 -8.05 9.44 -8.66
C LYS A 33 -7.83 7.98 -8.30
N ILE A 34 -8.08 7.63 -7.05
CA ILE A 34 -8.06 6.27 -6.52
C ILE A 34 -9.50 5.84 -6.20
N ARG A 35 -9.95 4.75 -6.79
CA ARG A 35 -11.31 4.19 -6.69
C ARG A 35 -11.31 2.73 -6.27
N THR A 36 -10.19 2.02 -6.44
CA THR A 36 -10.07 0.60 -6.10
C THR A 36 -8.83 0.34 -5.25
N ALA A 37 -8.80 -0.84 -4.61
CA ALA A 37 -7.65 -1.29 -3.83
C ALA A 37 -6.40 -1.50 -4.71
N GLU A 38 -6.58 -1.92 -5.97
CA GLU A 38 -5.51 -2.12 -6.93
C GLU A 38 -4.87 -0.80 -7.36
N GLU A 39 -5.69 0.24 -7.61
CA GLU A 39 -5.19 1.59 -7.89
C GLU A 39 -4.42 2.16 -6.70
N LEU A 40 -4.90 1.90 -5.46
CA LEU A 40 -4.21 2.30 -4.24
C LEU A 40 -2.86 1.59 -4.08
N MET A 41 -2.82 0.27 -4.34
CA MET A 41 -1.61 -0.54 -4.27
C MET A 41 -0.56 -0.12 -5.29
N ALA A 42 -0.99 0.38 -6.47
CA ALA A 42 -0.09 0.86 -7.50
C ALA A 42 0.77 2.06 -7.04
N ILE A 43 0.39 2.78 -5.98
CA ILE A 43 1.22 3.87 -5.43
C ILE A 43 2.57 3.33 -4.90
N GLY A 44 2.59 2.09 -4.38
CA GLY A 44 3.77 1.48 -3.76
C GLY A 44 4.77 0.84 -4.73
N THR A 45 4.59 0.94 -6.06
CA THR A 45 5.38 0.18 -7.04
C THR A 45 6.76 0.76 -7.32
N ASP A 46 6.86 2.08 -7.38
CA ASP A 46 8.09 2.79 -7.77
C ASP A 46 8.16 4.20 -7.17
N LYS A 47 9.31 4.85 -7.36
CA LYS A 47 9.59 6.17 -6.78
C LYS A 47 8.77 7.30 -7.40
N GLU A 48 8.37 7.19 -8.67
CA GLU A 48 7.55 8.22 -9.30
C GLU A 48 6.15 8.21 -8.69
N ALA A 49 5.55 7.02 -8.59
CA ALA A 49 4.27 6.82 -7.93
C ALA A 49 4.29 7.27 -6.45
N LEU A 50 5.35 6.97 -5.71
CA LEU A 50 5.46 7.39 -4.31
C LEU A 50 5.53 8.91 -4.09
N SER A 51 5.80 9.69 -5.13
CA SER A 51 5.83 11.17 -5.09
C SER A 51 4.60 11.84 -5.68
N GLY A 52 3.63 11.06 -6.17
CA GLY A 52 2.43 11.55 -6.84
C GLY A 52 1.42 12.25 -5.91
N SER A 53 0.46 12.94 -6.52
CA SER A 53 -0.69 13.51 -5.80
C SER A 53 -1.95 12.70 -6.11
N TYR A 54 -2.63 12.24 -5.07
CA TYR A 54 -3.72 11.29 -5.14
C TYR A 54 -4.94 11.79 -4.39
N ILE A 55 -6.12 11.43 -4.89
CA ILE A 55 -7.40 11.68 -4.22
C ILE A 55 -8.25 10.41 -4.19
N LEU A 56 -8.69 10.03 -3.01
CA LEU A 56 -9.57 8.88 -2.80
C LEU A 56 -11.02 9.25 -3.15
N MET A 57 -11.63 8.44 -3.99
CA MET A 57 -12.98 8.71 -4.51
C MET A 57 -14.05 7.84 -3.84
N ASN A 58 -13.65 6.67 -3.32
CA ASN A 58 -14.53 5.67 -2.72
C ASN A 58 -13.99 5.24 -1.36
N ASP A 59 -14.88 4.79 -0.49
CA ASP A 59 -14.45 3.99 0.67
C ASP A 59 -13.90 2.65 0.17
N LEU A 60 -12.83 2.15 0.79
CA LEU A 60 -12.18 0.91 0.41
C LEU A 60 -12.07 -0.03 1.61
N THR A 61 -12.16 -1.33 1.35
CA THR A 61 -11.83 -2.37 2.31
C THR A 61 -10.65 -3.16 1.78
N LEU A 62 -9.62 -3.34 2.60
CA LEU A 62 -8.35 -3.95 2.23
C LEU A 62 -8.11 -5.21 3.06
N ASP A 63 -8.01 -6.34 2.36
CA ASP A 63 -7.65 -7.65 2.89
C ASP A 63 -6.31 -8.07 2.29
N GLY A 64 -5.41 -8.62 3.10
CA GLY A 64 -4.04 -8.91 2.65
C GLY A 64 -3.35 -7.67 2.11
N TRP A 65 -3.32 -6.58 2.88
CA TRP A 65 -2.74 -5.32 2.41
C TRP A 65 -1.21 -5.35 2.43
N MET A 66 -0.60 -4.65 1.47
CA MET A 66 0.82 -4.31 1.49
C MET A 66 0.98 -2.80 1.65
N PRO A 67 1.67 -2.32 2.70
CA PRO A 67 1.77 -0.88 2.99
C PRO A 67 2.37 -0.07 1.82
N ILE A 68 1.86 1.15 1.60
CA ILE A 68 2.49 2.13 0.70
C ILE A 68 3.73 2.70 1.39
N GLY A 69 4.87 2.65 0.69
CA GLY A 69 6.17 2.90 1.31
C GLY A 69 6.60 1.71 2.17
N ARG A 70 7.90 1.42 2.18
CA ARG A 70 8.45 0.19 2.77
C ARG A 70 9.82 0.40 3.38
N MET A 71 10.09 -0.43 4.38
CA MET A 71 11.43 -0.64 4.94
C MET A 71 11.80 -2.10 4.71
N ASP A 72 12.67 -2.36 3.74
CA ASP A 72 13.15 -3.70 3.43
C ASP A 72 14.67 -3.82 3.68
N LYS A 73 15.28 -4.91 3.19
CA LYS A 73 16.72 -5.17 3.35
C LYS A 73 17.60 -4.18 2.55
N ASP A 74 17.06 -3.56 1.51
CA ASP A 74 17.78 -2.66 0.62
C ASP A 74 17.64 -1.19 1.08
N GLY A 75 16.75 -0.91 2.03
CA GLY A 75 16.66 0.35 2.74
C GLY A 75 15.22 0.83 2.92
N GLU A 76 15.09 2.13 3.12
CA GLU A 76 13.81 2.82 3.27
C GLU A 76 13.40 3.45 1.94
N THR A 77 12.14 3.27 1.55
CA THR A 77 11.52 4.01 0.45
C THR A 77 10.16 4.50 0.93
N GLY A 78 10.08 5.79 1.26
CA GLY A 78 8.87 6.41 1.79
C GLY A 78 7.95 7.02 0.73
N PHE A 79 6.70 7.19 1.11
CA PHE A 79 5.75 8.02 0.39
C PHE A 79 6.09 9.50 0.64
N SER A 80 6.34 10.26 -0.43
CA SER A 80 6.69 11.68 -0.37
C SER A 80 5.67 12.59 -1.07
N GLY A 81 4.61 12.00 -1.62
CA GLY A 81 3.53 12.69 -2.31
C GLY A 81 2.42 13.20 -1.40
N THR A 82 1.26 13.51 -1.99
CA THR A 82 0.05 13.91 -1.26
C THR A 82 -1.04 12.87 -1.46
N PHE A 83 -1.61 12.35 -0.38
CA PHE A 83 -2.80 11.50 -0.41
C PHE A 83 -3.96 12.22 0.29
N ASP A 84 -4.92 12.70 -0.51
CA ASP A 84 -6.15 13.30 0.00
C ASP A 84 -7.25 12.23 0.08
N GLY A 85 -7.62 11.85 1.30
CA GLY A 85 -8.69 10.90 1.57
C GLY A 85 -10.08 11.41 1.19
N ASN A 86 -10.25 12.71 0.93
CA ASN A 86 -11.53 13.30 0.50
C ASN A 86 -12.72 12.95 1.41
N GLY A 87 -12.45 12.82 2.72
CA GLY A 87 -13.42 12.41 3.73
C GLY A 87 -13.80 10.93 3.71
N ARG A 88 -13.18 10.11 2.84
CA ARG A 88 -13.46 8.67 2.71
C ARG A 88 -12.75 7.84 3.77
N THR A 89 -13.20 6.60 3.90
CA THR A 89 -12.69 5.61 4.86
C THR A 89 -11.98 4.48 4.14
N ILE A 90 -10.79 4.13 4.63
CA ILE A 90 -10.12 2.87 4.29
C ILE A 90 -10.23 1.94 5.51
N THR A 91 -10.84 0.78 5.31
CA THR A 91 -10.93 -0.29 6.32
C THR A 91 -9.83 -1.31 6.08
N LEU A 92 -8.95 -1.50 7.05
CA LEU A 92 -7.79 -2.39 6.97
C LEU A 92 -8.01 -3.63 7.82
N ASN A 93 -8.16 -4.79 7.18
CA ASN A 93 -8.52 -6.04 7.86
C ASN A 93 -7.34 -6.96 8.13
N SER A 94 -6.34 -7.00 7.24
CA SER A 94 -5.18 -7.89 7.38
C SER A 94 -4.03 -7.42 6.50
N PHE A 95 -2.83 -7.93 6.78
CA PHE A 95 -1.62 -7.71 5.98
C PHE A 95 -1.18 -9.00 5.29
N TYR A 96 -0.42 -8.89 4.20
CA TYR A 96 0.28 -10.06 3.66
C TYR A 96 1.27 -10.62 4.71
N PRO A 97 1.26 -11.93 4.98
CA PRO A 97 2.06 -12.55 6.04
C PRO A 97 3.54 -12.70 5.71
N GLU A 98 3.93 -12.55 4.45
CA GLU A 98 5.30 -12.78 3.98
C GLU A 98 5.80 -11.66 3.08
N THR A 99 6.28 -10.58 3.71
CA THR A 99 7.02 -9.51 3.03
C THR A 99 8.39 -9.35 3.67
N ASP A 100 9.41 -9.00 2.89
CA ASP A 100 10.67 -8.47 3.42
C ASP A 100 10.51 -7.05 4.01
N ASN A 101 9.36 -6.41 3.75
CA ASN A 101 8.91 -5.20 4.41
C ASN A 101 8.72 -5.43 5.92
N ARG A 102 9.34 -4.58 6.72
CA ARG A 102 9.32 -4.62 8.19
C ARG A 102 8.25 -3.70 8.79
N SER A 103 7.62 -2.87 7.97
CA SER A 103 6.55 -1.96 8.38
C SER A 103 5.19 -2.58 8.15
N VAL A 104 4.24 -2.34 9.06
CA VAL A 104 2.81 -2.56 8.83
C VAL A 104 2.02 -1.28 9.06
N GLY A 105 0.94 -1.14 8.31
CA GLY A 105 0.10 0.07 8.27
C GLY A 105 -0.50 0.27 6.89
N LEU A 106 -1.40 1.25 6.75
CA LEU A 106 -1.86 1.65 5.41
C LEU A 106 -0.68 2.21 4.60
N PHE A 107 0.11 3.07 5.25
CA PHE A 107 1.43 3.53 4.82
C PHE A 107 2.48 2.94 5.74
N GLY A 108 3.50 2.31 5.18
CA GLY A 108 4.58 1.68 5.94
C GLY A 108 5.70 2.66 6.28
N VAL A 109 5.93 3.62 5.38
CA VAL A 109 6.90 4.71 5.55
C VAL A 109 6.37 5.94 4.81
N VAL A 110 6.38 7.09 5.49
CA VAL A 110 6.09 8.41 4.91
C VAL A 110 7.34 9.25 5.06
N ASP A 111 7.92 9.70 3.96
CA ASP A 111 9.07 10.60 3.97
C ASP A 111 8.64 11.97 4.55
N GLY A 112 9.58 12.76 5.06
CA GLY A 112 9.29 14.06 5.71
C GLY A 112 8.60 15.12 4.83
N LYS A 113 8.34 14.83 3.55
CA LYS A 113 7.56 15.68 2.63
C LYS A 113 6.16 15.13 2.32
N GLY A 114 5.88 13.88 2.68
CA GLY A 114 4.61 13.24 2.42
C GLY A 114 3.48 13.86 3.24
N GLU A 115 2.32 14.04 2.62
CA GLU A 115 1.12 14.58 3.25
C GLU A 115 -0.04 13.60 3.08
N ILE A 116 -0.63 13.15 4.18
CA ILE A 116 -1.87 12.35 4.18
C ILE A 116 -2.91 13.18 4.92
N LYS A 117 -4.03 13.48 4.27
CA LYS A 117 -5.08 14.35 4.85
C LYS A 117 -6.47 13.85 4.51
N ASN A 118 -7.46 14.32 5.27
CA ASN A 118 -8.88 14.04 5.04
C ASN A 118 -9.23 12.55 4.91
N LEU A 119 -8.45 11.66 5.52
CA LEU A 119 -8.63 10.22 5.44
C LEU A 119 -9.08 9.67 6.80
N ARG A 120 -10.07 8.77 6.79
CA ARG A 120 -10.41 7.94 7.94
C ARG A 120 -9.80 6.56 7.75
N VAL A 121 -9.15 6.04 8.77
CA VAL A 121 -8.67 4.65 8.80
C VAL A 121 -9.46 3.89 9.84
N ALA A 122 -10.03 2.75 9.44
CA ALA A 122 -10.80 1.85 10.29
C ALA A 122 -10.26 0.43 10.18
N GLY A 123 -10.79 -0.47 11.02
CA GLY A 123 -10.45 -1.89 11.01
C GLY A 123 -9.69 -2.33 12.25
N LYS A 124 -9.45 -3.64 12.32
CA LYS A 124 -8.71 -4.30 13.40
C LYS A 124 -7.74 -5.30 12.76
N PRO A 125 -6.64 -4.80 12.17
CA PRO A 125 -5.80 -5.65 11.35
C PRO A 125 -5.14 -6.73 12.20
N THR A 126 -5.24 -7.98 11.75
CA THR A 126 -4.48 -9.08 12.33
C THR A 126 -3.08 -9.12 11.70
N TYR A 127 -2.05 -9.22 12.54
CA TYR A 127 -0.65 -9.36 12.15
C TYR A 127 -0.04 -10.60 12.81
N THR A 128 0.95 -11.20 12.15
CA THR A 128 1.73 -12.33 12.69
C THR A 128 3.09 -11.84 13.22
N ASP A 129 3.63 -12.47 14.27
CA ASP A 129 4.82 -12.08 15.05
C ASP A 129 6.12 -11.73 14.27
N GLY A 130 6.16 -11.92 12.94
CA GLY A 130 7.23 -11.44 12.08
C GLY A 130 7.23 -9.93 11.79
N GLN A 131 6.13 -9.22 12.07
CA GLN A 131 5.94 -7.80 11.77
C GLN A 131 6.19 -6.95 13.01
N LYS A 132 7.38 -6.33 13.11
CA LYS A 132 7.90 -5.79 14.38
C LYS A 132 7.44 -4.36 14.74
N PHE A 133 6.84 -3.60 13.85
CA PHE A 133 6.39 -2.23 14.16
C PHE A 133 5.07 -1.88 13.49
N LEU A 134 4.06 -1.56 14.31
CA LEU A 134 2.77 -1.01 13.88
C LEU A 134 2.88 0.52 13.79
N TYR A 135 2.91 1.06 12.58
CA TYR A 135 2.83 2.49 12.34
C TYR A 135 1.41 2.84 11.88
N ILE A 136 0.61 3.37 12.80
CA ILE A 136 -0.61 4.09 12.44
C ILE A 136 -0.26 5.57 12.51
N ALA A 137 0.24 6.14 11.40
CA ALA A 137 0.34 7.58 11.30
C ALA A 137 -1.08 8.15 11.23
N VAL A 138 -1.45 8.95 12.22
CA VAL A 138 -2.68 9.76 12.25
C VAL A 138 -2.29 11.22 12.19
#